data_AF-A0A496QY24-F1
#
_entry.id   AF-A0A496QY24-F1
#
_cell.length_a   1.000
_cell.length_b   1.000
_cell.length_c   1.000
_cell.angle_alpha   90.00
_cell.angle_beta   90.00
_cell.angle_gamma   90.00
#
_symmetry.space_group_name_H-M   'P 1'
#
loop_
_entity.id
_entity.type
_entity.pdbx_description
1 polymer ?
#
loop_
_entity_poly.entity_id
_entity_poly.type
_entity_poly.pdbx_seq_one_letter_code
_entity_poly.pdbx_strand_id
1 'polypeptide(L)'
;MFSGNPEEIRSVFRRLHKSESLPDFADLNRILDAVNETLSNENPLIRPRDSSKAPGGLLLLNPNITTVLVPDLHARTGYITSLIDLEISGKPVLERLA
;
A
#
# COMPACT_ATOMS: atom_id res chain seq x y z
N MET A 1 7.49 -1.31 -12.30
CA MET A 1 8.14 -1.97 -11.15
C MET A 1 8.82 -0.86 -10.38
N PHE A 2 8.34 -0.51 -9.18
CA PHE A 2 8.91 0.60 -8.41
C PHE A 2 10.37 0.31 -8.09
N SER A 3 11.24 1.30 -8.30
CA SER A 3 12.69 1.15 -8.07
C SER A 3 13.07 1.08 -6.58
N GLY A 4 12.09 1.17 -5.68
CA GLY A 4 12.32 1.36 -4.25
C GLY A 4 12.78 2.77 -3.88
N ASN A 5 12.90 3.69 -4.86
CA ASN A 5 13.30 5.06 -4.61
C ASN A 5 12.18 5.83 -3.85
N PRO A 6 12.45 6.35 -2.64
CA PRO A 6 11.48 7.12 -1.85
C PRO A 6 10.85 8.29 -2.62
N GLU A 7 11.61 8.99 -3.45
CA GLU A 7 11.09 10.14 -4.21
C GLU A 7 10.11 9.73 -5.31
N GLU A 8 10.31 8.55 -5.92
CA GLU A 8 9.36 8.00 -6.89
C GLU A 8 8.02 7.70 -6.21
N ILE A 9 8.07 7.09 -5.01
CA ILE A 9 6.89 6.77 -4.19
C ILE A 9 6.16 8.05 -3.79
N ARG A 10 6.87 9.07 -3.26
CA ARG A 10 6.28 10.36 -2.90
C ARG A 10 5.59 11.02 -4.09
N SER A 11 6.25 11.03 -5.25
CA SER A 11 5.70 11.61 -6.49
C SER A 11 4.39 10.94 -6.89
N VAL A 12 4.31 9.61 -6.81
CA VAL A 12 3.08 8.87 -7.14
C VAL A 12 1.93 9.20 -6.20
N PHE A 13 2.12 9.18 -4.88
CA PHE A 13 1.03 9.49 -3.94
C PHE A 13 0.56 10.94 -4.05
N ARG A 14 1.48 11.89 -4.25
CA ARG A 14 1.12 13.30 -4.47
C ARG A 14 0.31 13.48 -5.75
N ARG A 15 0.70 12.81 -6.83
CA ARG A 15 -0.04 12.85 -8.11
C ARG A 15 -1.45 12.26 -7.95
N LEU A 16 -1.59 11.11 -7.31
CA LEU A 16 -2.89 10.46 -7.11
C LEU A 16 -3.81 11.28 -6.21
N HIS A 17 -3.28 11.89 -5.14
CA HIS A 17 -4.07 12.75 -4.27
C HIS A 17 -4.57 14.02 -4.98
N LYS A 18 -3.79 14.58 -5.91
CA LYS A 18 -4.15 15.77 -6.69
C LYS A 18 -4.94 15.46 -7.97
N SER A 19 -5.19 14.19 -8.28
CA SER A 19 -5.86 13.83 -9.54
C SER A 19 -7.29 14.36 -9.55
N GLU A 20 -7.59 15.24 -10.51
CA GLU A 20 -8.93 15.79 -10.71
C GLU A 20 -9.80 14.90 -11.61
N SER A 21 -9.18 13.96 -12.32
CA SER A 21 -9.87 12.99 -13.18
C SER A 21 -9.79 11.59 -12.61
N LEU A 22 -10.87 10.84 -12.82
CA LEU A 22 -10.90 9.40 -12.59
C LEU A 22 -10.17 8.69 -13.74
N PRO A 23 -9.50 7.55 -13.48
CA PRO A 23 -9.03 6.69 -14.54
C PRO A 23 -10.21 6.21 -15.39
N ASP A 24 -9.96 5.94 -16.67
CA ASP A 24 -10.99 5.30 -17.49
C ASP A 24 -11.25 3.86 -17.03
N PHE A 25 -12.32 3.27 -17.55
CA PHE A 25 -12.75 1.93 -17.14
C PHE A 25 -11.71 0.84 -17.47
N ALA A 26 -11.00 0.98 -18.59
CA ALA A 26 -9.99 -0.01 -18.99
C ALA A 26 -8.77 0.06 -18.06
N ASP A 27 -8.31 1.26 -17.73
CA ASP A 27 -7.25 1.48 -16.77
C ASP A 27 -7.62 1.03 -15.36
N LEU A 28 -8.84 1.32 -14.92
CA LEU A 28 -9.32 0.88 -13.61
C LEU A 28 -9.37 -0.65 -13.52
N ASN A 29 -9.91 -1.33 -14.54
CA ASN A 29 -9.93 -2.79 -14.58
C ASN A 29 -8.52 -3.37 -14.57
N ARG A 30 -7.61 -2.82 -15.38
CA ARG A 30 -6.22 -3.27 -15.41
C ARG A 30 -5.54 -3.15 -14.05
N ILE A 31 -5.80 -2.06 -13.31
CA ILE A 31 -5.28 -1.87 -11.95
C ILE A 31 -5.92 -2.88 -10.99
N LEU A 32 -7.24 -3.07 -11.07
CA LEU A 32 -7.98 -3.98 -10.21
C LEU A 32 -7.53 -5.44 -10.41
N ASP A 33 -7.34 -5.87 -11.66
CA ASP A 33 -6.86 -7.21 -12.00
C ASP A 33 -5.47 -7.46 -11.42
N ALA A 34 -4.54 -6.50 -11.57
CA ALA A 34 -3.21 -6.61 -11.01
C ALA A 34 -3.21 -6.67 -9.47
N VAL A 35 -4.08 -5.91 -8.82
CA VAL A 35 -4.27 -5.97 -7.36
C VAL A 35 -4.81 -7.33 -6.94
N ASN A 36 -5.86 -7.81 -7.61
CA ASN A 36 -6.46 -9.11 -7.31
C ASN A 36 -5.48 -10.26 -7.52
N GLU A 37 -4.71 -10.23 -8.60
CA GLU A 37 -3.66 -11.22 -8.87
C GLU A 37 -2.60 -11.21 -7.78
N THR A 38 -2.13 -10.02 -7.37
CA THR A 38 -1.12 -9.88 -6.31
C THR A 38 -1.65 -10.43 -4.98
N LEU A 39 -2.82 -9.97 -4.52
CA LEU A 39 -3.39 -10.36 -3.23
C LEU A 39 -3.80 -11.85 -3.21
N SER A 40 -4.17 -12.44 -4.35
CA SER A 40 -4.53 -13.85 -4.47
C SER A 40 -3.34 -14.80 -4.38
N ASN A 41 -2.14 -14.30 -4.64
CA ASN A 41 -0.91 -15.07 -4.73
C ASN A 41 0.12 -14.72 -3.64
N GLU A 42 -0.29 -14.00 -2.59
CA GLU A 42 0.58 -13.74 -1.43
C GLU A 42 1.00 -15.03 -0.72
N ASN A 43 2.15 -14.97 -0.05
CA ASN A 43 2.69 -16.11 0.69
C ASN A 43 1.71 -16.54 1.80
N PRO A 44 1.18 -17.78 1.78
CA PRO A 44 0.20 -18.25 2.75
C PRO A 44 0.75 -18.37 4.19
N LEU A 45 2.08 -18.35 4.37
CA LEU A 45 2.70 -18.27 5.71
C LEU A 45 2.60 -16.87 6.32
N ILE A 46 2.51 -15.83 5.49
CA ILE A 46 2.40 -14.43 5.92
C ILE A 46 0.92 -14.02 5.97
N ARG A 47 0.16 -14.38 4.92
CA ARG A 47 -1.27 -14.10 4.82
C ARG A 47 -2.03 -15.42 4.63
N PRO A 48 -2.37 -16.12 5.72
CA PRO A 48 -3.06 -17.40 5.63
C PRO A 48 -4.40 -17.27 4.92
N ARG A 49 -4.78 -18.34 4.22
CA ARG A 49 -6.07 -18.44 3.56
C ARG A 49 -7.15 -18.81 4.56
N ASP A 50 -8.38 -18.36 4.30
CA ASP A 50 -9.54 -18.76 5.08
C ASP A 50 -9.99 -20.21 4.74
N SER A 51 -11.07 -20.66 5.38
CA SER A 51 -11.66 -21.98 5.15
C SER A 51 -12.16 -22.20 3.71
N SER A 52 -12.41 -21.12 2.96
CA SER A 52 -12.83 -21.14 1.56
C SER A 52 -11.66 -20.99 0.58
N LYS A 53 -10.42 -21.01 1.07
CA LYS A 53 -9.16 -20.75 0.34
C LYS A 53 -9.01 -19.32 -0.20
N ALA A 54 -9.87 -18.40 0.22
CA ALA A 54 -9.73 -17.00 -0.14
C ALA A 54 -8.56 -16.37 0.67
N PRO A 55 -7.79 -15.45 0.07
CA PRO A 55 -6.78 -14.71 0.81
C PRO A 55 -7.45 -13.77 1.83
N GLY A 56 -6.99 -13.75 3.09
CA GLY A 56 -7.28 -12.65 4.00
C GLY A 56 -7.79 -13.01 5.39
N GLY A 57 -8.09 -11.96 6.15
CA GLY A 57 -8.54 -12.00 7.55
C GLY A 57 -7.42 -11.77 8.56
N LEU A 58 -6.20 -12.23 8.27
CA LEU A 58 -5.03 -12.09 9.16
C LEU A 58 -3.76 -11.82 8.36
N LEU A 59 -2.82 -11.08 8.96
CA LEU A 59 -1.47 -10.86 8.45
C LEU A 59 -0.46 -11.12 9.58
N LEU A 60 0.44 -12.06 9.38
CA LEU A 60 1.53 -12.34 10.30
C LEU A 60 2.65 -11.31 10.09
N LEU A 61 2.87 -10.45 11.07
CA LEU A 61 3.92 -9.43 11.00
C LEU A 61 5.30 -10.05 11.24
N ASN A 62 6.26 -9.73 10.36
CA ASN A 62 7.65 -10.10 10.55
C ASN A 62 8.29 -9.16 11.60
N PRO A 63 8.70 -9.64 12.78
CA PRO A 63 9.26 -8.79 13.83
C PRO A 63 10.61 -8.16 13.45
N ASN A 64 11.26 -8.66 12.39
CA ASN A 64 12.56 -8.17 11.93
C ASN A 64 12.44 -7.06 10.88
N ILE A 65 11.22 -6.66 10.49
CA ILE A 65 11.00 -5.61 9.49
C ILE A 65 10.14 -4.51 10.12
N THR A 66 10.57 -3.26 9.99
CA THR A 66 9.79 -2.10 10.42
C THR A 66 8.43 -2.12 9.73
N THR A 67 7.36 -2.15 10.52
CA THR A 67 5.99 -2.18 10.03
C THR A 67 5.22 -0.99 10.60
N VAL A 68 4.50 -0.27 9.73
CA VAL A 68 3.59 0.81 10.13
C VAL A 68 2.17 0.31 10.01
N LEU A 69 1.45 0.29 11.14
CA LEU A 69 0.01 -0.01 11.18
C LEU A 69 -0.78 1.29 11.08
N VAL A 70 -1.76 1.31 10.18
CA VAL A 70 -2.58 2.49 9.91
C VAL A 70 -4.06 2.16 10.15
N PRO A 71 -4.86 3.12 10.65
CA PRO A 71 -6.31 2.97 10.73
C PRO A 71 -6.96 2.99 9.34
N ASP A 72 -8.26 2.71 9.31
CA ASP A 72 -9.07 2.79 8.10
C ASP A 72 -8.94 4.16 7.41
N LEU A 73 -8.72 4.10 6.09
CA LEU A 73 -8.50 5.29 5.27
C LEU A 73 -9.79 6.04 4.97
N HIS A 74 -10.94 5.36 4.88
CA HIS A 74 -12.24 5.94 4.48
C HIS A 74 -12.15 6.88 3.26
N ALA A 75 -11.47 6.45 2.19
CA ALA A 75 -11.24 7.22 0.97
C ALA A 75 -10.49 8.56 1.16
N ARG A 76 -9.84 8.79 2.32
CA ARG A 76 -8.99 9.96 2.55
C ARG A 76 -7.66 9.81 1.82
N THR A 77 -7.65 10.14 0.53
CA THR A 77 -6.47 10.00 -0.35
C THR A 77 -5.25 10.80 0.14
N GLY A 78 -5.47 11.89 0.88
CA GLY A 78 -4.40 12.67 1.51
C GLY A 78 -3.73 11.97 2.70
N TYR A 79 -4.39 10.99 3.33
CA TYR A 79 -3.88 10.33 4.53
C TYR A 79 -2.53 9.67 4.29
N ILE A 80 -2.41 8.88 3.22
CA ILE A 80 -1.16 8.18 2.90
C ILE A 80 -0.05 9.19 2.56
N THR A 81 -0.36 10.26 1.82
CA THR A 81 0.60 11.33 1.50
C THR A 81 1.11 12.00 2.78
N SER A 82 0.24 12.28 3.74
CA SER A 82 0.67 12.85 5.04
C SER A 82 1.44 11.84 5.88
N LEU A 83 1.06 10.56 5.84
CA LEU A 83 1.71 9.50 6.61
C LEU A 83 3.17 9.29 6.17
N ILE A 84 3.46 9.24 4.87
CA ILE A 84 4.83 9.01 4.39
C ILE A 84 5.77 10.17 4.72
N ASP A 85 5.22 11.38 4.85
CA ASP A 85 5.93 12.62 5.22
C ASP A 85 5.99 12.81 6.76
N LEU A 86 5.24 12.04 7.54
CA LEU A 86 5.23 12.11 9.01
C LEU A 86 6.62 11.79 9.57
N GLU A 87 7.14 12.64 10.44
CA GLU A 87 8.42 12.40 11.11
C GLU A 87 8.23 11.59 12.40
N ILE A 88 8.99 10.49 12.52
CA ILE A 88 9.09 9.68 13.72
C ILE A 88 10.57 9.64 14.15
N SER A 89 10.84 10.21 15.33
CA SER A 89 12.19 10.33 15.88
C SER A 89 13.17 10.97 14.89
N GLY A 90 12.75 12.08 14.27
CA GLY A 90 13.59 12.91 13.37
C GLY A 90 13.82 12.35 11.98
N LYS A 91 13.05 11.34 11.53
CA LYS A 91 13.08 10.85 10.15
C LYS A 91 11.67 10.63 9.61
N PRO A 92 11.39 10.93 8.33
CA PRO A 92 10.13 10.57 7.69
C PRO A 92 9.85 9.07 7.75
N VAL A 93 8.58 8.69 7.89
CA VAL A 93 8.12 7.30 7.89
C VAL A 93 8.65 6.54 6.67
N LEU A 94 8.64 7.16 5.49
CA LEU A 94 9.09 6.49 4.26
C LEU A 94 10.56 6.07 4.32
N GLU A 95 11.42 6.88 4.93
CA GLU A 95 12.86 6.57 5.10
C GLU A 95 13.10 5.48 6.14
N ARG A 96 12.14 5.24 7.04
CA ARG A 96 12.20 4.16 8.04
C ARG A 96 11.78 2.81 7.46
N LEU A 97 11.11 2.80 6.31
CA LEU A 97 10.61 1.62 5.61
C LEU A 97 11.54 1.15 4.49
N ALA A 98 12.54 1.96 4.12
CA ALA A 98 13.51 1.69 3.04
C ALA A 98 14.79 1.02 3.55
#